data_AF-A0A942HZT3-F1
#
_entry.id   AF-A0A942HZT3-F1
#
_cell.length_a   1.000
_cell.length_b   1.000
_cell.length_c   1.000
_cell.angle_alpha   90.00
_cell.angle_beta   90.00
_cell.angle_gamma   90.00
#
_symmetry.space_group_name_H-M   'P 1'
#
loop_
_entity.id
_entity.type
_entity.pdbx_description
1 polymer ?
#
loop_
_entity_poly.entity_id
_entity_poly.type
_entity_poly.pdbx_seq_one_letter_code
_entity_poly.pdbx_strand_id
1 'polypeptide(L)'
;MKLTLLAVFLFSVTASAQNITPGLWKAKTKITLGGMSMPLFDVDDCISPAEAKDIKKYIQENLIPETQCTVKTWDYKKPDLKVTLTCENNQYKAKGNLSGKVTDKEFKIGGTLQGTHVVMGDISVGVDYDGKYTKACK
;
A
#
# COMPACT_ATOMS: atom_id res chain seq x y z
N MET A 1 54.32 17.79 -19.74
CA MET A 1 52.96 17.90 -19.13
C MET A 1 52.13 16.75 -19.64
N LYS A 2 51.73 15.81 -18.78
CA LYS A 2 50.80 14.71 -19.13
C LYS A 2 49.49 14.99 -18.41
N LEU A 3 48.43 15.23 -19.17
CA LEU A 3 47.09 15.52 -18.70
C LEU A 3 46.34 14.19 -18.56
N THR A 4 46.07 13.74 -17.33
CA THR A 4 45.28 12.53 -17.07
C THR A 4 43.83 12.94 -16.88
N LEU A 5 42.99 12.74 -17.90
CA LEU A 5 41.53 12.86 -17.77
C LEU A 5 41.00 11.61 -17.05
N LEU A 6 40.56 11.75 -15.80
CA LEU A 6 39.71 10.75 -15.16
C LEU A 6 38.27 10.91 -15.69
N ALA A 7 37.84 9.98 -16.54
CA ALA A 7 36.44 9.84 -16.91
C ALA A 7 35.68 9.16 -15.75
N VAL A 8 34.94 9.94 -14.97
CA VAL A 8 34.00 9.43 -13.98
C VAL A 8 32.76 8.93 -14.70
N PHE A 9 32.63 7.60 -14.81
CA PHE A 9 31.43 6.91 -15.30
C PHE A 9 30.30 7.12 -14.27
N LEU A 10 29.37 8.02 -14.57
CA LEU A 10 28.13 8.19 -13.81
C LEU A 10 27.27 6.94 -14.02
N PHE A 11 27.21 6.08 -13.01
CA PHE A 11 26.22 5.01 -12.92
C PHE A 11 24.84 5.64 -12.70
N SER A 12 24.08 5.78 -13.79
CA SER A 12 22.65 6.04 -13.73
C SER A 12 21.97 4.83 -13.08
N VAL A 13 21.76 4.87 -11.77
CA VAL A 13 20.82 3.98 -11.08
C VAL A 13 19.44 4.26 -11.63
N THR A 14 18.99 3.45 -12.59
CA THR A 14 17.59 3.38 -12.99
C THR A 14 16.81 2.83 -11.83
N ALA A 15 16.29 3.72 -10.98
CA ALA A 15 15.26 3.36 -10.01
C ALA A 15 14.14 2.70 -10.80
N SER A 16 13.97 1.38 -10.61
CA SER A 16 12.84 0.66 -11.17
C SER A 16 11.60 1.21 -10.49
N ALA A 17 10.94 2.15 -11.17
CA ALA A 17 9.77 2.82 -10.64
C ALA A 17 8.70 1.76 -10.34
N GLN A 18 8.13 1.85 -9.14
CA GLN A 18 7.21 0.89 -8.55
C GLN A 18 5.84 1.04 -9.22
N ASN A 19 5.76 0.69 -10.50
CA ASN A 19 4.68 1.12 -11.37
C ASN A 19 3.52 0.12 -11.43
N ILE A 20 2.31 0.66 -11.42
CA ILE A 20 1.06 0.00 -11.83
C ILE A 20 0.56 0.58 -13.16
N THR A 21 -0.46 -0.02 -13.77
CA THR A 21 -1.05 0.45 -15.02
C THR A 21 -1.99 1.63 -14.75
N PRO A 22 -1.82 2.80 -15.38
CA PRO A 22 -2.78 3.89 -15.26
C PRO A 22 -4.12 3.53 -15.92
N GLY A 23 -5.21 4.02 -15.36
CA GLY A 23 -6.57 3.79 -15.83
C GLY A 23 -7.55 3.50 -14.71
N LEU A 24 -8.71 2.96 -15.07
CA LEU A 24 -9.77 2.60 -14.13
C LEU A 24 -9.44 1.31 -13.38
N TRP A 25 -9.40 1.40 -12.06
CA TRP A 25 -9.24 0.30 -11.13
C TRP A 25 -10.53 0.09 -10.34
N LYS A 26 -10.81 -1.18 -10.03
CA LYS A 26 -11.80 -1.55 -9.02
C LYS A 26 -11.05 -2.05 -7.81
N ALA A 27 -11.14 -1.33 -6.70
CA ALA A 27 -10.56 -1.68 -5.42
C ALA A 27 -11.64 -2.08 -4.41
N LYS A 28 -11.27 -2.96 -3.50
CA LYS A 28 -12.11 -3.44 -2.40
C LYS A 28 -11.28 -3.46 -1.14
N THR A 29 -11.80 -2.88 -0.06
CA THR A 29 -11.26 -3.02 1.28
C THR A 29 -12.24 -3.86 2.10
N LYS A 30 -11.73 -4.93 2.70
CA LYS A 30 -12.44 -5.73 3.70
C LYS A 30 -11.76 -5.56 5.05
N ILE A 31 -12.54 -5.15 6.04
CA ILE A 31 -12.08 -5.01 7.42
C ILE A 31 -12.80 -6.05 8.26
N THR A 32 -12.06 -6.76 9.12
CA THR A 32 -12.60 -7.68 10.11
C THR A 32 -12.20 -7.21 11.50
N LEU A 33 -13.16 -7.07 12.41
CA LEU A 33 -12.92 -6.66 13.81
C LEU A 33 -13.38 -7.79 14.73
N GLY A 34 -12.45 -8.40 15.47
CA GLY A 34 -12.79 -9.50 16.38
C GLY A 34 -13.46 -10.69 15.69
N GLY A 35 -13.11 -10.96 14.43
CA GLY A 35 -13.71 -12.03 13.61
C GLY A 35 -15.00 -11.65 12.88
N MET A 36 -15.59 -10.47 13.15
CA MET A 36 -16.76 -9.98 12.43
C MET A 36 -16.35 -9.14 11.22
N SER A 37 -16.90 -9.45 10.04
CA SER A 37 -16.64 -8.64 8.84
C SER A 37 -17.45 -7.35 8.90
N MET A 38 -16.76 -6.22 8.78
CA MET A 38 -17.38 -4.91 8.56
C MET A 38 -17.93 -4.83 7.13
N PRO A 39 -18.82 -3.86 6.84
CA PRO A 39 -19.23 -3.56 5.48
C PRO A 39 -18.03 -3.35 4.55
N LEU A 40 -18.15 -3.82 3.31
CA LEU A 40 -17.11 -3.65 2.30
C LEU A 40 -17.05 -2.20 1.82
N PHE A 41 -15.84 -1.71 1.59
CA PHE A 41 -15.60 -0.44 0.91
C PHE A 41 -15.13 -0.75 -0.51
N ASP A 42 -16.04 -0.63 -1.48
CA ASP A 42 -15.73 -0.79 -2.90
C ASP A 42 -15.48 0.61 -3.48
N VAL A 43 -14.30 0.81 -4.08
CA VAL A 43 -13.93 2.07 -4.73
C VAL A 43 -13.52 1.81 -6.17
N ASP A 44 -14.22 2.44 -7.10
CA ASP A 44 -13.79 2.51 -8.50
C ASP A 44 -13.02 3.83 -8.68
N ASP A 45 -11.74 3.75 -9.04
CA ASP A 45 -10.86 4.92 -9.10
C ASP A 45 -10.08 4.99 -10.42
N CYS A 46 -9.94 6.21 -10.95
CA CYS A 46 -9.18 6.48 -12.15
C CYS A 46 -7.76 6.92 -11.79
N ILE A 47 -6.82 5.97 -11.83
CA ILE A 47 -5.43 6.21 -11.49
C ILE A 47 -4.71 6.88 -12.66
N SER A 48 -4.22 8.10 -12.44
CA SER A 48 -3.46 8.86 -13.43
C SER A 48 -2.08 8.26 -13.71
N PRO A 49 -1.44 8.59 -14.85
CA PRO A 49 -0.05 8.18 -15.11
C PRO A 49 0.97 8.66 -14.08
N ALA A 50 0.67 9.71 -13.31
CA ALA A 50 1.54 10.20 -12.25
C ALA A 50 1.44 9.32 -11.00
N GLU A 51 0.21 9.01 -10.56
CA GLU A 51 -0.06 8.13 -9.41
C GLU A 51 0.39 6.70 -9.70
N ALA A 52 0.20 6.24 -10.93
CA ALA A 52 0.60 4.92 -11.37
C ALA A 52 2.12 4.66 -11.27
N LYS A 53 2.94 5.71 -11.17
CA LYS A 53 4.40 5.60 -10.99
C LYS A 53 4.85 5.45 -9.54
N ASP A 54 3.96 5.74 -8.60
CA ASP A 54 4.23 5.72 -7.16
C ASP A 54 3.11 4.98 -6.43
N ILE A 55 3.11 3.66 -6.56
CA ILE A 55 2.13 2.79 -5.89
C ILE A 55 2.17 2.93 -4.37
N LYS A 56 3.33 3.27 -3.80
CA LYS A 56 3.46 3.54 -2.38
C LYS A 56 2.60 4.73 -1.99
N LYS A 57 2.78 5.84 -2.68
CA LYS A 57 1.99 7.06 -2.45
C LYS A 57 0.51 6.79 -2.67
N TYR A 58 0.13 6.11 -3.76
CA TYR A 58 -1.27 5.78 -4.03
C TYR A 58 -1.93 5.00 -2.88
N ILE A 59 -1.28 3.93 -2.39
CA ILE A 59 -1.79 3.11 -1.28
C ILE A 59 -1.87 3.94 0.02
N GLN A 60 -0.86 4.78 0.28
CA GLN A 60 -0.81 5.63 1.47
C GLN A 60 -1.89 6.71 1.49
N GLU A 61 -2.23 7.29 0.34
CA GLU A 61 -3.18 8.41 0.24
C GLU A 61 -4.63 7.97 0.03
N ASN A 62 -4.87 6.78 -0.52
CA ASN A 62 -6.23 6.36 -0.90
C ASN A 62 -6.75 5.14 -0.13
N LEU A 63 -5.88 4.19 0.26
CA LEU A 63 -6.33 2.97 0.93
C LEU A 63 -6.16 3.05 2.46
N ILE A 64 -5.00 3.53 2.92
CA ILE A 64 -4.65 3.56 4.34
C ILE A 64 -5.46 4.56 5.18
N PRO A 65 -5.89 5.74 4.68
CA PRO A 65 -6.59 6.72 5.53
C PRO A 65 -7.88 6.20 6.15
N GLU A 66 -8.56 5.24 5.52
CA GLU A 66 -9.75 4.56 6.07
C GLU A 66 -9.46 3.89 7.42
N THR A 67 -8.20 3.51 7.66
CA THR A 67 -7.76 2.79 8.87
C THR A 67 -7.06 3.68 9.90
N GLN A 68 -6.89 4.99 9.64
CA GLN A 68 -6.11 5.93 10.49
C GLN A 68 -4.72 5.39 10.89
N CYS A 69 -4.10 4.61 10.00
CA CYS A 69 -2.81 4.00 10.22
C CYS A 69 -1.68 4.80 9.55
N THR A 70 -0.47 4.68 10.11
CA THR A 70 0.77 5.18 9.54
C THR A 70 1.63 4.01 9.06
N VAL A 71 2.17 4.13 7.85
CA VAL A 71 3.19 3.19 7.33
C VAL A 71 4.52 3.40 8.05
N LYS A 72 5.03 2.36 8.70
CA LYS A 72 6.35 2.37 9.36
C LYS A 72 7.44 1.77 8.49
N THR A 73 7.14 0.73 7.73
CA THR A 73 8.08 0.09 6.81
C THR A 73 7.40 -0.18 5.47
N TRP A 74 8.19 -0.15 4.41
CA TRP A 74 7.74 -0.46 3.05
C TRP A 74 8.84 -1.27 2.36
N ASP A 75 8.63 -2.58 2.26
CA ASP A 75 9.51 -3.49 1.52
C ASP A 75 8.75 -4.01 0.31
N TYR A 76 9.01 -3.41 -0.85
CA TYR A 76 8.42 -3.83 -2.11
C TYR A 76 9.49 -4.39 -3.05
N LYS A 77 9.38 -5.67 -3.34
CA LYS A 77 10.21 -6.40 -4.30
C LYS A 77 9.26 -7.10 -5.27
N LYS A 78 8.90 -6.38 -6.33
CA LYS A 78 7.87 -6.79 -7.29
C LYS A 78 7.98 -8.29 -7.63
N PRO A 79 6.91 -9.08 -7.46
CA PRO A 79 5.55 -8.65 -7.12
C PRO A 79 5.26 -8.56 -5.62
N ASP A 80 6.17 -8.94 -4.73
CA ASP A 80 5.86 -9.13 -3.32
C ASP A 80 6.02 -7.82 -2.52
N LEU A 81 4.99 -7.47 -1.75
CA LEU A 81 4.94 -6.31 -0.87
C LEU A 81 4.82 -6.76 0.59
N LYS A 82 5.58 -6.12 1.48
CA LYS A 82 5.45 -6.19 2.93
C LYS A 82 5.44 -4.78 3.51
N VAL A 83 4.45 -4.50 4.36
CA VAL A 83 4.24 -3.19 4.97
C VAL A 83 3.98 -3.38 6.46
N THR A 84 4.67 -2.64 7.32
CA THR A 84 4.30 -2.52 8.73
C THR A 84 3.45 -1.28 8.94
N LEU A 85 2.29 -1.45 9.58
CA LEU A 85 1.39 -0.36 9.93
C LEU A 85 1.36 -0.15 11.45
N THR A 86 1.13 1.08 11.87
CA THR A 86 0.79 1.44 13.25
C THR A 86 -0.35 2.44 13.22
N CYS A 87 -1.42 2.16 13.95
CA CYS A 87 -2.64 2.96 14.00
C CYS A 87 -2.82 3.39 15.45
N GLU A 88 -2.98 4.68 15.69
CA GLU A 88 -3.05 5.21 17.04
C GLU A 88 -3.92 6.46 17.04
N ASN A 89 -4.97 6.44 17.84
CA ASN A 89 -5.83 7.59 18.11
C ASN A 89 -6.34 7.50 19.56
N ASN A 90 -7.25 8.40 19.93
CA ASN A 90 -7.79 8.47 21.30
C ASN A 90 -8.66 7.26 21.70
N GLN A 91 -9.03 6.39 20.75
CA GLN A 91 -9.94 5.25 20.96
C GLN A 91 -9.22 3.91 20.90
N TYR A 92 -8.12 3.80 20.13
CA TYR A 92 -7.38 2.56 20.01
C TYR A 92 -5.92 2.77 19.60
N LYS A 93 -5.11 1.74 19.88
CA LYS A 93 -3.75 1.59 19.38
C LYS A 93 -3.58 0.19 18.83
N ALA A 94 -3.13 0.07 17.58
CA ALA A 94 -2.90 -1.20 16.91
C ALA A 94 -1.63 -1.18 16.05
N LYS A 95 -1.00 -2.34 15.88
CA LYS A 95 0.18 -2.52 15.03
C LYS A 95 0.11 -3.88 14.34
N GLY A 96 0.54 -3.93 13.09
CA GLY A 96 0.56 -5.18 12.34
C GLY A 96 1.39 -5.10 11.08
N ASN A 97 1.46 -6.23 10.39
CA ASN A 97 2.06 -6.31 9.07
C ASN A 97 0.98 -6.67 8.06
N LEU A 98 1.01 -5.99 6.92
CA LEU A 98 0.31 -6.39 5.72
C LEU A 98 1.32 -6.97 4.74
N SER A 99 0.90 -7.99 4.00
CA SER A 99 1.72 -8.59 2.97
C SER A 99 0.88 -9.10 1.82
N GLY A 100 1.49 -9.22 0.65
CA GLY A 100 0.81 -9.77 -0.50
C GLY A 100 1.50 -9.45 -1.80
N LYS A 101 0.73 -9.47 -2.89
CA LYS A 101 1.23 -9.26 -4.25
C LYS A 101 0.71 -7.97 -4.83
N VAL A 102 1.59 -7.25 -5.52
CA VAL A 102 1.31 -6.06 -6.32
C VAL A 102 1.97 -6.27 -7.68
N THR A 103 1.14 -6.31 -8.71
CA THR A 103 1.54 -6.43 -10.10
C THR A 103 1.21 -5.14 -10.84
N ASP A 104 1.45 -5.09 -12.15
CA ASP A 104 1.05 -3.95 -12.97
C ASP A 104 -0.48 -3.80 -13.09
N LYS A 105 -1.28 -4.86 -12.88
CA LYS A 105 -2.74 -4.85 -13.12
C LYS A 105 -3.60 -5.38 -11.97
N GLU A 106 -2.97 -5.84 -10.91
CA GLU A 106 -3.66 -6.41 -9.75
C GLU A 106 -2.84 -6.21 -8.49
N PHE A 107 -3.52 -5.94 -7.37
CA PHE A 107 -2.94 -6.09 -6.05
C PHE A 107 -3.88 -6.89 -5.14
N LYS A 108 -3.27 -7.65 -4.24
CA LYS A 108 -3.92 -8.39 -3.18
C LYS A 108 -3.00 -8.36 -1.97
N ILE A 109 -3.36 -7.56 -0.98
CA ILE A 109 -2.54 -7.26 0.19
C ILE A 109 -3.41 -7.48 1.42
N GLY A 110 -2.97 -8.29 2.37
CA GLY A 110 -3.74 -8.54 3.58
C GLY A 110 -2.90 -8.79 4.81
N GLY A 111 -3.53 -8.76 5.97
CA GLY A 111 -2.88 -9.04 7.24
C GLY A 111 -3.74 -8.70 8.44
N THR A 112 -3.12 -8.73 9.60
CA THR A 112 -3.80 -8.48 10.87
C THR A 112 -3.00 -7.49 11.71
N LEU A 113 -3.71 -6.55 12.31
CA LEU A 113 -3.21 -5.60 13.28
C LEU A 113 -3.74 -6.01 14.65
N GLN A 114 -2.82 -6.14 15.61
CA GLN A 114 -3.16 -6.43 17.01
C GLN A 114 -3.03 -5.16 17.81
N GLY A 115 -3.94 -4.95 18.76
CA GLY A 115 -4.02 -3.71 19.51
C GLY A 115 -4.95 -3.75 20.70
N THR A 116 -5.22 -2.57 21.23
CA THR A 116 -6.12 -2.36 22.36
C THR A 116 -7.05 -1.18 22.04
N HIS A 117 -8.33 -1.34 22.34
CA HIS A 117 -9.36 -0.30 22.29
C HIS A 117 -9.72 0.15 23.71
N VAL A 118 -9.94 1.44 23.92
CA VAL A 118 -10.18 2.03 25.25
C VAL A 118 -11.38 1.42 26.00
N VAL A 119 -12.39 0.94 25.26
CA VAL A 119 -13.59 0.28 25.84
C VAL A 119 -13.57 -1.25 25.70
N MET A 120 -13.07 -1.79 24.58
CA MET A 120 -13.23 -3.22 24.26
C MET A 120 -12.08 -4.08 24.75
N GLY A 121 -11.01 -3.47 25.29
CA GLY A 121 -9.79 -4.19 25.64
C GLY A 121 -9.02 -4.59 24.38
N ASP A 122 -8.41 -5.77 24.40
CA ASP A 122 -7.62 -6.26 23.29
C ASP A 122 -8.47 -6.50 22.05
N ILE A 123 -8.03 -5.95 20.92
CA ILE A 123 -8.70 -6.04 19.63
C ILE A 123 -7.77 -6.61 18.56
N SER A 124 -8.36 -7.32 17.61
CA SER A 124 -7.71 -7.80 16.41
C SER A 124 -8.44 -7.26 15.19
N VAL A 125 -7.69 -6.60 14.29
CA VAL A 125 -8.21 -5.99 13.07
C VAL A 125 -7.58 -6.68 11.87
N GLY A 126 -8.35 -7.51 11.17
CA GLY A 126 -7.97 -8.04 9.86
C GLY A 126 -8.27 -7.03 8.77
N VAL A 127 -7.35 -6.86 7.83
CA VAL A 127 -7.51 -5.96 6.68
C VAL A 127 -7.06 -6.68 5.43
N ASP A 128 -7.93 -6.69 4.42
CA ASP A 128 -7.63 -7.17 3.07
C ASP A 128 -7.94 -6.06 2.06
N TYR A 129 -6.96 -5.75 1.22
CA TYR A 129 -7.07 -4.84 0.09
C TYR A 129 -6.89 -5.64 -1.20
N ASP A 130 -7.92 -5.64 -2.03
CA ASP A 130 -7.88 -6.24 -3.37
C ASP A 130 -8.12 -5.14 -4.40
N GLY A 131 -7.41 -5.17 -5.52
CA GLY A 131 -7.65 -4.22 -6.60
C GLY A 131 -7.24 -4.75 -7.95
N LYS A 132 -8.01 -4.38 -8.98
CA LYS A 132 -7.79 -4.86 -10.34
C LYS A 132 -8.01 -3.77 -11.38
N TYR A 133 -7.03 -3.64 -12.27
CA TYR A 133 -7.14 -2.81 -13.47
C TYR A 133 -8.25 -3.34 -14.38
N THR A 134 -9.04 -2.43 -14.92
CA THR A 134 -10.14 -2.78 -15.84
C THR A 134 -9.90 -2.26 -17.25
N LYS A 135 -9.69 -0.95 -17.41
CA LYS A 135 -9.56 -0.27 -18.71
C LYS A 135 -8.91 1.09 -18.54
N ALA A 136 -8.52 1.73 -19.64
CA ALA A 136 -8.11 3.14 -19.60
C ALA A 136 -9.29 4.01 -19.11
N CYS A 137 -8.97 5.09 -18.41
CA CYS A 137 -9.97 6.11 -18.09
C CYS A 137 -10.47 6.77 -19.39
N LYS A 138 -11.70 7.25 -19.36
CA LYS A 138 -12.28 8.04 -20.46
C LYS A 138 -11.86 9.49 -20.35
#